data_AF-A0A422QIC3-F1
#
_entry.id   AF-A0A422QIC3-F1
#
_cell.length_a   1.000
_cell.length_b   1.000
_cell.length_c   1.000
_cell.angle_alpha   90.00
_cell.angle_beta   90.00
_cell.angle_gamma   90.00
#
_symmetry.space_group_name_H-M   'P 1'
#
loop_
_entity.id
_entity.type
_entity.pdbx_description
1 polymer ?
#
loop_
_entity_poly.entity_id
_entity_poly.type
_entity_poly.pdbx_seq_one_letter_code
_entity_poly.pdbx_strand_id
1 'polypeptide(L)'
;MPAEALAEVFDRLIWCFADNGQAICAVRDEWLQSTDEHKVEIVLSMNEVFPCSTKVELEKQLHRIALQFPRLREKCAMWLDRAKTLS
;
A
#
# COMPACT_ATOMS: atom_id res chain seq x y z
N MET A 1 7.27 9.11 12.96
CA MET A 1 5.89 9.57 12.72
C MET A 1 5.02 8.33 12.56
N PRO A 2 3.77 8.29 13.06
CA PRO A 2 2.89 7.14 12.84
C PRO A 2 2.69 6.86 11.35
N ALA A 3 2.59 5.58 10.97
CA ALA A 3 2.48 5.18 9.56
C ALA A 3 1.21 5.74 8.90
N GLU A 4 0.11 5.77 9.64
CA GLU A 4 -1.19 6.29 9.18
C GLU A 4 -1.14 7.79 8.88
N ALA A 5 -0.44 8.56 9.72
CA ALA A 5 -0.30 10.01 9.52
C ALA A 5 0.51 10.32 8.25
N LEU A 6 1.55 9.53 7.98
CA LEU A 6 2.34 9.68 6.75
C LEU A 6 1.56 9.20 5.52
N ALA A 7 0.79 8.13 5.64
CA ALA A 7 -0.07 7.63 4.58
C ALA A 7 -1.13 8.66 4.17
N GLU A 8 -1.78 9.32 5.13
CA GLU A 8 -2.75 10.38 4.86
C GLU A 8 -2.12 11.57 4.11
N VAL A 9 -0.88 11.93 4.46
CA VAL A 9 -0.13 12.96 3.73
C VAL A 9 0.13 12.52 2.30
N PHE A 10 0.55 11.27 2.07
CA PHE A 10 0.77 10.78 0.72
C PHE A 10 -0.52 10.73 -0.11
N ASP A 11 -1.63 10.27 0.45
CA ASP A 11 -2.94 10.24 -0.20
C ASP A 11 -3.36 11.65 -0.66
N ARG A 12 -3.22 12.66 0.21
CA ARG A 12 -3.52 14.06 -0.17
C ARG A 12 -2.59 14.59 -1.24
N LEU A 13 -1.30 14.27 -1.14
CA LEU A 13 -0.30 14.75 -2.09
C LEU A 13 -0.53 14.22 -3.50
N ILE A 14 -1.02 12.98 -3.67
CA ILE A 14 -1.35 12.40 -4.97
C ILE A 14 -2.26 13.33 -5.80
N TRP A 15 -3.22 13.99 -5.17
CA TRP A 15 -4.13 14.93 -5.84
C TRP A 15 -3.55 16.32 -6.08
N CYS A 16 -2.50 16.70 -5.35
CA CYS A 16 -1.90 18.02 -5.42
C CYS A 16 -0.74 18.12 -6.41
N PHE A 17 -0.16 16.99 -6.85
CA PHE A 17 0.97 17.01 -7.76
C PHE A 17 0.55 17.15 -9.23
N ALA A 18 1.34 17.94 -9.97
CA ALA A 18 1.15 18.18 -11.40
C ALA A 18 1.35 16.93 -12.28
N ASP A 19 1.97 15.87 -11.74
CA ASP A 19 2.14 14.57 -12.40
C ASP A 19 1.00 13.59 -12.11
N ASN A 20 -0.10 14.05 -11.48
CA ASN A 20 -1.21 13.23 -10.99
C ASN A 20 -0.77 12.11 -10.03
N GLY A 21 0.30 12.34 -9.26
CA GLY A 21 0.79 11.41 -8.24
C GLY A 21 1.64 10.25 -8.77
N GLN A 22 2.11 10.29 -10.03
CA GLN A 22 2.96 9.22 -10.59
C GLN A 22 4.20 8.95 -9.77
N ALA A 23 4.91 9.98 -9.30
CA ALA A 23 6.09 9.82 -8.46
C ALA A 23 5.76 9.13 -7.13
N ILE A 24 4.60 9.44 -6.54
CA ILE A 24 4.17 8.82 -5.28
C ILE A 24 3.79 7.35 -5.50
N CYS A 25 3.10 7.04 -6.61
CA CYS A 25 2.83 5.66 -7.01
C CYS A 25 4.11 4.85 -7.19
N ALA A 26 5.14 5.41 -7.81
CA ALA A 26 6.44 4.74 -8.00
C ALA A 26 7.13 4.45 -6.65
N VAL A 27 7.16 5.44 -5.74
CA VAL A 27 7.73 5.25 -4.39
C VAL A 27 6.94 4.21 -3.60
N ARG A 28 5.61 4.21 -3.72
CA ARG A 28 4.75 3.21 -3.08
C ARG A 28 5.09 1.80 -3.58
N ASP A 29 5.23 1.61 -4.88
CA ASP A 29 5.53 0.30 -5.48
C ASP A 29 6.92 -0.20 -5.04
N GLU A 30 7.90 0.70 -4.94
CA GLU A 30 9.22 0.41 -4.36
C GLU A 30 9.10 -0.02 -2.89
N TRP A 31 8.36 0.74 -2.08
CA TRP A 31 8.21 0.49 -0.65
C TRP A 31 7.43 -0.77 -0.34
N LEU A 32 6.49 -1.15 -1.20
CA LEU A 32 5.80 -2.44 -1.11
C LEU A 32 6.79 -3.59 -1.21
N GLN A 33 7.87 -3.44 -1.99
CA GLN A 33 8.94 -4.43 -2.16
C GLN A 33 10.05 -4.36 -1.11
N SER A 34 10.03 -3.34 -0.25
CA SER A 34 11.05 -3.09 0.76
C SER A 34 11.16 -4.21 1.80
N THR A 35 12.35 -4.34 2.39
CA THR A 35 12.62 -5.15 3.59
C THR A 35 12.42 -4.37 4.89
N ASP A 36 12.11 -3.08 4.79
CA ASP A 36 11.79 -2.19 5.91
C ASP A 36 10.29 -2.27 6.24
N GLU A 37 9.96 -2.85 7.40
CA GLU A 37 8.59 -3.04 7.88
C GLU A 37 7.81 -1.71 7.95
N HIS A 38 8.46 -0.62 8.36
CA HIS A 38 7.77 0.66 8.54
C HIS A 38 7.34 1.26 7.20
N LYS A 39 8.19 1.16 6.17
CA LYS A 39 7.84 1.58 4.80
C LYS A 39 6.66 0.79 4.25
N VAL A 40 6.66 -0.52 4.47
CA VAL A 40 5.57 -1.41 4.05
C VAL A 40 4.28 -1.07 4.79
N GLU A 41 4.35 -0.80 6.10
CA GLU A 41 3.20 -0.39 6.90
C GLU A 41 2.58 0.92 6.42
N ILE A 42 3.41 1.91 6.04
CA ILE A 42 2.93 3.18 5.47
C ILE A 42 2.14 2.91 4.19
N VAL A 43 2.71 2.12 3.25
CA VAL A 43 2.04 1.77 2.00
C VAL A 43 0.72 1.05 2.22
N LEU A 44 0.69 0.08 3.14
CA LEU A 44 -0.55 -0.63 3.48
C LEU A 44 -1.60 0.25 4.17
N SER A 45 -1.22 1.44 4.64
CA SER A 45 -2.12 2.38 5.31
C SER A 45 -2.66 3.47 4.38
N MET A 46 -2.15 3.58 3.15
CA MET A 46 -2.65 4.51 2.13
C MET A 46 -4.00 4.03 1.58
N ASN A 47 -5.05 4.85 1.56
CA ASN A 47 -6.41 4.38 1.26
C ASN A 47 -6.88 4.65 -0.17
N GLU A 48 -6.24 5.58 -0.89
CA GLU A 48 -6.84 6.13 -2.11
C GLU A 48 -6.34 5.51 -3.41
N VAL A 49 -5.26 4.72 -3.38
CA VAL A 49 -4.67 4.18 -4.61
C VAL A 49 -4.51 2.67 -4.54
N PHE A 50 -5.14 1.99 -5.50
CA PHE A 50 -5.03 0.54 -5.65
C PHE A 50 -3.55 0.14 -5.88
N PRO A 51 -2.94 -0.72 -5.04
CA PRO A 51 -1.48 -0.91 -5.04
C PRO A 51 -0.91 -1.63 -6.26
N CYS A 52 -1.74 -2.27 -7.07
CA CYS A 52 -1.28 -3.16 -8.15
C CYS A 52 -2.19 -3.11 -9.37
N SER A 53 -1.63 -3.37 -10.55
CA SER A 53 -2.39 -3.38 -11.80
C SER A 53 -3.40 -4.53 -11.91
N THR A 54 -3.23 -5.59 -11.11
CA THR A 54 -4.14 -6.75 -11.10
C THR A 54 -4.39 -7.26 -9.68
N LYS A 55 -5.55 -7.88 -9.47
CA LYS A 55 -5.91 -8.56 -8.22
C LYS A 55 -4.93 -9.69 -7.87
N VAL A 56 -4.50 -10.47 -8.85
CA VAL A 56 -3.55 -11.59 -8.64
C VAL A 56 -2.22 -11.09 -8.13
N GLU A 57 -1.69 -9.99 -8.69
CA GLU A 57 -0.43 -9.42 -8.22
C GLU A 57 -0.59 -8.82 -6.81
N LEU A 58 -1.72 -8.16 -6.52
CA LEU A 58 -2.03 -7.68 -5.17
C LEU A 58 -2.03 -8.82 -4.15
N GLU A 59 -2.75 -9.91 -4.43
CA GLU A 59 -2.84 -11.07 -3.53
C GLU A 59 -1.45 -11.68 -3.28
N LYS A 60 -0.63 -11.81 -4.33
CA LYS A 60 0.74 -12.32 -4.23
C LYS A 60 1.62 -11.43 -3.35
N GLN A 61 1.56 -10.11 -3.54
CA GLN A 61 2.35 -9.15 -2.74
C GLN A 61 1.91 -9.16 -1.27
N LEU A 62 0.60 -9.13 -1.01
CA LEU A 62 0.06 -9.18 0.35
C LEU A 62 0.41 -10.49 1.06
N HIS A 63 0.39 -11.62 0.35
CA HIS A 63 0.80 -12.90 0.90
C HIS A 63 2.29 -12.90 1.29
N ARG A 64 3.16 -12.38 0.40
CA ARG A 64 4.60 -12.22 0.70
C ARG A 64 4.81 -11.35 1.94
N ILE A 65 4.14 -10.19 2.01
CA ILE A 65 4.26 -9.25 3.13
C ILE A 65 3.77 -9.89 4.43
N ALA A 66 2.64 -10.59 4.41
CA ALA A 66 2.08 -11.28 5.58
C ALA A 66 2.99 -12.41 6.13
N LEU A 67 3.78 -13.04 5.25
CA LEU A 67 4.81 -14.01 5.63
C LEU A 67 6.04 -13.32 6.22
N GLN A 68 6.50 -12.24 5.60
CA GLN A 68 7.72 -11.52 5.98
C GLN A 68 7.53 -10.68 7.26
N PHE A 69 6.37 -10.06 7.42
CA PHE A 69 6.03 -9.14 8.51
C PHE A 69 4.72 -9.57 9.19
N PRO A 70 4.77 -10.49 10.18
CA PRO A 70 3.58 -11.03 10.82
C PRO A 70 2.66 -9.97 11.47
N ARG A 71 3.21 -8.83 11.91
CA ARG A 71 2.44 -7.71 12.47
C ARG A 71 1.51 -7.04 11.46
N LEU A 72 1.83 -7.13 10.18
CA LEU A 72 1.07 -6.47 9.10
C LEU A 72 -0.04 -7.36 8.53
N ARG A 73 -0.20 -8.61 9.02
CA ARG A 73 -1.19 -9.57 8.52
C ARG A 73 -2.62 -9.04 8.53
N GLU A 74 -2.99 -8.30 9.58
CA GLU A 74 -4.33 -7.72 9.69
C GLU A 74 -4.58 -6.68 8.59
N LYS A 75 -3.63 -5.75 8.39
CA LYS A 75 -3.68 -4.78 7.29
C LYS A 75 -3.73 -5.47 5.93
N CYS A 76 -2.93 -6.53 5.71
CA CYS A 76 -2.99 -7.32 4.48
C CYS A 76 -4.37 -7.97 4.27
N ALA A 77 -4.99 -8.51 5.32
CA ALA A 77 -6.31 -9.12 5.24
C ALA A 77 -7.40 -8.10 4.88
N MET A 78 -7.33 -6.88 5.44
CA MET A 78 -8.25 -5.79 5.08
C MET A 78 -8.20 -5.44 3.58
N TRP A 79 -7.00 -5.42 3.00
CA TRP A 79 -6.84 -5.20 1.57
C TRP A 79 -7.39 -6.34 0.71
N LEU A 80 -7.19 -7.59 1.13
CA LEU A 80 -7.76 -8.75 0.45
C LEU A 80 -9.28 -8.72 0.46
N ASP A 81 -9.89 -8.24 1.55
CA ASP A 81 -11.34 -8.10 1.65
C ASP A 81 -11.87 -6.99 0.73
N ARG A 82 -11.23 -5.81 0.73
CA ARG A 82 -11.53 -4.72 -0.21
C ARG A 82 -11.42 -5.14 -1.68
N ALA A 83 -10.44 -5.98 -2.02
CA ALA A 83 -10.27 -6.49 -3.38
C ALA A 83 -11.37 -7.49 -3.81
N LYS A 84 -12.20 -7.99 -2.89
CA LYS A 84 -13.37 -8.83 -3.20
C LYS A 84 -14.64 -8.02 -3.43
N THR A 85 -14.76 -6.84 -2.83
CA THR A 85 -15.95 -5.98 -2.97
C THR A 85 -15.95 -5.15 -4.26
N LEU A 86 -14.82 -5.09 -4.97
CA LEU A 86 -14.64 -4.36 -6.23
C LEU A 86 -14.79 -5.22 -7.49
N SER A 87 -15.12 -6.51 -7.35
CA SER A 87 -15.43 -7.45 -8.45
C SER A 87 -16.91 -7.75 -8.54
#